data_AF-K3V9G5-F1
#
_entry.id   AF-K3V9G5-F1
#
_cell.length_a   1.000
_cell.length_b   1.000
_cell.length_c   1.000
_cell.angle_alpha   90.00
_cell.angle_beta   90.00
_cell.angle_gamma   90.00
#
_symmetry.space_group_name_H-M   'P 1'
#
loop_
_entity.id
_entity.type
_entity.pdbx_description
1 polymer ?
#
loop_
_entity_poly.entity_id
_entity_poly.type
_entity_poly.pdbx_seq_one_letter_code
_entity_poly.pdbx_strand_id
1 'polypeptide(L)'
;MVAIDGVHNDWRHLLLPLAQQDELVMNAVLTVSAFHSHINKLENRLIQSKQQYNAFGNNLCDSYVPDPHLLLSRTLQGLRKRQELHSRDKTTQHSVLITLLLLMTSDLVTGGSDFPMLLRMLESALDAIGGKEGLGTGILAGFIMRELHKIRVYAAPHLGEEMGLEMISSQARTDQLFGCLNHCLQLYPEHAPLFSQVADLVYQARDIYLQQVLSDQTSSFFDLDPVPANPSSIARVQRFIETLGQIPHTSPIAHILIWTTFVAASDAQLDEHKTYFEDELRRHHARSGFGNLLKGIEALKRIWARKPGERWTTLLPLTKVLVA
;
A
#
# COMPACT_ATOMS: atom_id res chain seq x y z
N MET A 1 0.64 0.62 7.57
CA MET A 1 0.07 -0.75 7.59
C MET A 1 0.86 -1.63 8.55
N VAL A 2 0.24 -2.15 9.60
CA VAL A 2 0.90 -3.04 10.57
C VAL A 2 1.03 -4.44 9.98
N ALA A 3 2.03 -5.25 10.34
CA ALA A 3 2.11 -6.63 9.84
C ALA A 3 1.22 -7.61 10.61
N ILE A 4 1.12 -7.43 11.93
CA ILE A 4 0.25 -8.19 12.82
C ILE A 4 -0.44 -7.18 13.74
N ASP A 5 -1.78 -7.20 13.78
CA ASP A 5 -2.51 -6.37 14.72
C ASP A 5 -2.58 -7.04 16.10
N GLY A 6 -1.56 -6.80 16.91
CA GLY A 6 -1.42 -7.34 18.26
C GLY A 6 -0.94 -6.30 19.28
N VAL A 7 -0.37 -6.79 20.38
CA VAL A 7 0.13 -5.97 21.50
C VAL A 7 1.33 -5.08 21.13
N HIS A 8 1.97 -5.35 19.99
CA HIS A 8 3.09 -4.56 19.47
C HIS A 8 2.70 -3.68 18.27
N ASN A 9 1.43 -3.36 18.10
CA ASN A 9 0.99 -2.48 17.01
C ASN A 9 1.43 -1.03 17.25
N ASP A 10 2.55 -0.62 16.63
CA ASP A 10 3.08 0.73 16.70
C ASP A 10 2.09 1.81 16.25
N TRP A 11 1.19 1.52 15.30
CA TRP A 11 0.14 2.46 14.90
C TRP A 11 -0.83 2.75 16.05
N ARG A 12 -1.07 1.78 16.94
CA ARG A 12 -1.89 1.98 18.14
C ARG A 12 -1.09 2.62 19.26
N HIS A 13 0.11 2.10 19.53
CA HIS A 13 0.87 2.43 20.73
C HIS A 13 1.73 3.69 20.60
N LEU A 14 2.05 4.14 19.39
CA LEU A 14 2.77 5.39 19.15
C LEU A 14 1.85 6.52 18.71
N LEU A 15 0.96 6.28 17.75
CA LEU A 15 0.21 7.36 17.11
C LEU A 15 -1.00 7.81 17.94
N LEU A 16 -1.69 6.91 18.65
CA LEU A 16 -2.84 7.33 19.47
C LEU A 16 -2.41 8.21 20.66
N PRO A 17 -1.35 7.86 21.43
CA PRO A 17 -0.84 8.78 22.45
C PRO A 17 -0.34 10.10 21.86
N LEU A 18 0.33 10.06 20.71
CA LEU A 18 0.79 11.28 20.03
C LEU A 18 -0.39 12.16 19.59
N ALA A 19 -1.46 11.57 19.06
CA ALA A 19 -2.68 12.28 18.69
C ALA A 19 -3.32 13.00 19.89
N GLN A 20 -3.27 12.41 21.09
CA GLN A 20 -3.77 13.08 22.29
C GLN A 20 -2.97 14.33 22.68
N GLN A 21 -1.71 14.42 22.25
CA GLN A 21 -0.80 15.51 22.60
C GLN A 21 -0.65 16.54 21.48
N ASP A 22 -0.88 16.16 20.23
CA ASP A 22 -0.70 17.02 19.06
C ASP A 22 -1.98 17.07 18.20
N GLU A 23 -2.58 18.27 18.13
CA GLU A 23 -3.81 18.54 17.38
C GLU A 23 -3.70 18.22 15.87
N LEU A 24 -2.51 18.41 15.26
CA LEU A 24 -2.30 18.09 13.85
C LEU A 24 -2.43 16.58 13.64
N VAL A 25 -1.80 15.79 14.50
CA VAL A 25 -1.84 14.33 14.43
C VAL A 25 -3.25 13.82 14.74
N MET A 26 -3.95 14.42 15.72
CA MET A 26 -5.37 14.12 15.99
C MET A 26 -6.24 14.35 14.75
N ASN A 27 -6.14 15.51 14.12
CA ASN A 27 -6.91 15.84 12.92
C ASN A 27 -6.62 14.84 11.79
N ALA A 28 -5.38 14.41 11.62
CA ALA A 28 -5.00 13.40 10.63
C ALA A 28 -5.60 12.02 10.93
N VAL A 29 -5.54 11.56 12.19
CA VAL A 29 -6.16 10.29 12.62
C VAL A 29 -7.67 10.31 12.38
N LEU A 30 -8.34 11.41 12.77
CA LEU A 30 -9.78 11.59 12.55
C LEU A 30 -10.11 11.62 11.06
N THR A 31 -9.29 12.27 10.24
CA THR A 31 -9.47 12.31 8.77
C THR A 31 -9.49 10.90 8.18
N VAL A 32 -8.47 10.08 8.49
CA VAL A 32 -8.38 8.70 7.99
C VAL A 32 -9.55 7.85 8.49
N SER A 33 -9.89 7.96 9.78
CA SER A 33 -11.01 7.23 10.38
C SER A 33 -12.36 7.61 9.78
N ALA A 34 -12.59 8.90 9.51
CA ALA A 34 -13.80 9.38 8.89
C ALA A 34 -13.93 8.89 7.45
N PHE A 35 -12.86 8.92 6.65
CA PHE A 35 -12.86 8.35 5.30
C PHE A 35 -13.17 6.86 5.30
N HIS A 36 -12.49 6.09 6.16
CA HIS A 36 -12.72 4.64 6.29
C HIS A 36 -14.16 4.33 6.68
N SER A 37 -14.71 5.07 7.65
CA SER A 37 -16.10 4.90 8.09
C SER A 37 -17.11 5.23 6.98
N HIS A 38 -16.89 6.32 6.24
CA HIS A 38 -17.80 6.75 5.18
C HIS A 38 -17.84 5.76 4.02
N ILE A 39 -16.69 5.27 3.58
CA ILE A 39 -16.60 4.29 2.48
C ILE A 39 -17.33 3.01 2.85
N ASN A 40 -17.06 2.46 4.03
CA ASN A 40 -17.71 1.23 4.48
C ASN A 40 -19.22 1.42 4.76
N LYS A 41 -19.65 2.58 5.27
CA LYS A 41 -21.09 2.89 5.40
C LYS A 41 -21.78 2.99 4.03
N LEU A 42 -21.13 3.59 3.04
CA LEU A 42 -21.67 3.69 1.67
C LEU A 42 -21.79 2.30 1.03
N GLU A 43 -20.76 1.47 1.16
CA GLU A 43 -20.79 0.11 0.63
C GLU A 43 -21.87 -0.75 1.30
N ASN A 44 -21.97 -0.72 2.62
CA ASN A 44 -23.02 -1.44 3.36
C ASN A 44 -24.42 -1.01 2.93
N ARG A 45 -24.66 0.29 2.69
CA ARG A 45 -25.93 0.79 2.15
C ARG A 45 -26.20 0.29 0.74
N LEU A 46 -25.18 0.26 -0.13
CA LEU A 46 -25.32 -0.29 -1.48
C LEU A 46 -25.65 -1.79 -1.45
N ILE A 47 -25.02 -2.57 -0.56
CA ILE A 47 -25.32 -4.00 -0.38
C ILE A 47 -26.77 -4.17 0.15
N GLN A 48 -27.17 -3.41 1.17
CA GLN A 48 -28.53 -3.46 1.72
C GLN A 48 -29.60 -3.07 0.68
N SER A 49 -29.36 -2.04 -0.14
CA SER A 49 -30.28 -1.66 -1.23
C SER A 49 -30.40 -2.74 -2.32
N LYS A 50 -29.37 -3.58 -2.50
CA LYS A 50 -29.43 -4.76 -3.37
C LYS A 50 -30.10 -5.97 -2.70
N GLN A 51 -30.27 -5.97 -1.38
CA GLN A 51 -30.73 -7.12 -0.58
C GLN A 51 -32.07 -6.93 0.16
N GLN A 52 -32.76 -5.78 0.07
CA GLN A 52 -34.08 -5.56 0.69
C GLN A 52 -35.01 -4.76 -0.25
N TYR A 53 -36.30 -5.05 -0.53
CA TYR A 53 -37.29 -6.09 -0.17
C TYR A 53 -37.05 -6.91 1.09
N ASN A 54 -36.95 -6.28 2.26
CA ASN A 54 -37.50 -6.85 3.48
C ASN A 54 -38.00 -5.69 4.35
N ALA A 55 -39.30 -5.72 4.62
CA ALA A 55 -39.96 -4.90 5.60
C ALA A 55 -39.34 -5.16 6.99
N PHE A 56 -39.44 -4.17 7.88
CA PHE A 56 -38.88 -4.11 9.24
C PHE A 56 -37.55 -3.35 9.35
N GLY A 57 -37.73 -2.05 9.60
CA GLY A 57 -36.68 -1.07 9.85
C GLY A 57 -35.93 -1.37 11.13
N ASN A 58 -34.63 -1.58 10.99
CA ASN A 58 -33.70 -1.50 12.10
C ASN A 58 -33.16 -0.07 12.17
N ASN A 59 -33.60 0.67 13.19
CA ASN A 59 -32.96 1.91 13.63
C ASN A 59 -31.58 1.56 14.22
N LEU A 60 -30.55 1.44 13.39
CA LEU A 60 -29.18 1.50 13.87
C LEU A 60 -28.88 2.95 14.26
N CYS A 61 -28.47 3.15 15.51
CA CYS A 61 -27.94 4.40 16.02
C CYS A 61 -26.83 4.90 15.09
N ASP A 62 -27.14 5.89 14.25
CA ASP A 62 -26.20 6.43 13.28
C ASP A 62 -25.20 7.29 14.06
N SER A 63 -24.11 6.69 14.52
CA SER A 63 -23.03 7.43 15.14
C SER A 63 -22.58 8.51 14.16
N TYR A 64 -22.70 9.77 14.58
CA TYR A 64 -22.31 10.91 13.77
C TYR A 64 -20.83 10.77 13.42
N VAL A 65 -20.52 10.59 12.13
CA VAL A 65 -19.16 10.62 11.61
C VAL A 65 -18.98 11.99 10.96
N PRO A 66 -18.01 12.81 11.40
CA PRO A 66 -17.78 14.12 10.78
C PRO A 66 -17.41 13.99 9.31
N ASP A 67 -17.70 15.03 8.51
CA ASP A 67 -17.30 15.09 7.11
C ASP A 67 -15.77 14.95 6.97
N PRO A 68 -15.28 13.91 6.28
CA PRO A 68 -13.86 13.66 6.13
C PRO A 68 -13.14 14.77 5.38
N HIS A 69 -13.79 15.49 4.46
CA HIS A 69 -13.18 16.59 3.71
C HIS A 69 -12.97 17.84 4.56
N LEU A 70 -13.86 18.09 5.52
CA LEU A 70 -13.67 19.14 6.51
C LEU A 70 -12.46 18.83 7.42
N LEU A 71 -12.34 17.58 7.87
CA LEU A 71 -11.20 17.13 8.68
C LEU A 71 -9.88 17.19 7.89
N LEU A 72 -9.90 16.76 6.62
CA LEU A 72 -8.76 16.88 5.73
C LEU A 72 -8.33 18.34 5.56
N SER A 73 -9.27 19.25 5.37
CA SER A 73 -8.99 20.69 5.24
C SER A 73 -8.30 21.26 6.48
N ARG A 74 -8.74 20.85 7.69
CA ARG A 74 -8.09 21.22 8.96
C ARG A 74 -6.68 20.65 9.05
N THR A 75 -6.50 19.38 8.67
CA THR A 75 -5.19 18.71 8.64
C THR A 75 -4.21 19.45 7.71
N LEU A 76 -4.65 19.76 6.48
CA LEU A 76 -3.84 20.51 5.51
C LEU A 76 -3.52 21.93 5.98
N GLN A 77 -4.46 22.61 6.65
CA GLN A 77 -4.21 23.91 7.26
C GLN A 77 -3.16 23.82 8.37
N GLY A 78 -3.23 22.78 9.22
CA GLY A 78 -2.24 22.54 10.27
C GLY A 78 -0.84 22.23 9.72
N LEU A 79 -0.74 21.46 8.63
CA LEU A 79 0.52 21.27 7.91
C LEU A 79 1.09 22.60 7.39
N ARG A 80 0.26 23.44 6.75
CA ARG A 80 0.68 24.76 6.25
C ARG A 80 1.20 25.66 7.36
N LYS A 81 0.56 25.66 8.54
CA LYS A 81 1.02 26.43 9.72
C LYS A 81 2.40 25.96 10.23
N ARG A 82 2.81 24.73 9.92
CA ARG A 82 4.05 24.10 10.38
C ARG A 82 5.05 23.83 9.25
N GLN A 83 4.90 24.52 8.11
CA GLN A 83 5.73 24.30 6.91
C GLN A 83 7.22 24.61 7.09
N GLU A 84 7.57 25.54 7.99
CA GLU A 84 8.96 25.92 8.26
C GLU A 84 9.62 24.94 9.24
N LEU A 85 9.93 23.72 8.79
CA LEU A 85 10.39 22.63 9.68
C LEU A 85 11.75 22.86 10.33
N HIS A 86 12.67 23.55 9.65
CA HIS A 86 14.04 23.79 10.14
C HIS A 86 14.08 24.57 11.46
N SER A 87 13.10 25.43 11.72
CA SER A 87 13.02 26.28 12.92
C SER A 87 12.21 25.66 14.06
N ARG A 88 11.65 24.46 13.84
CA ARG A 88 10.75 23.80 14.80
C ARG A 88 11.50 22.81 15.68
N ASP A 89 10.92 22.55 16.85
CA ASP A 89 11.37 21.50 17.72
C ASP A 89 11.13 20.11 17.11
N LYS A 90 11.83 19.11 17.64
CA LYS A 90 11.82 17.75 17.13
C LYS A 90 10.45 17.06 17.22
N THR A 91 9.66 17.36 18.24
CA THR A 91 8.31 16.82 18.41
C THR A 91 7.38 17.33 17.32
N THR A 92 7.47 18.62 17.00
CA THR A 92 6.74 19.24 15.89
C THR A 92 7.16 18.62 14.55
N GLN A 93 8.46 18.42 14.33
CA GLN A 93 8.98 17.78 13.12
C GLN A 93 8.45 16.35 12.94
N HIS A 94 8.51 15.51 13.99
CA HIS A 94 7.94 14.16 13.97
C HIS A 94 6.44 14.17 13.70
N SER A 95 5.70 15.11 14.29
CA SER A 95 4.25 15.25 14.08
C SER A 95 3.89 15.55 12.63
N VAL A 96 4.69 16.37 11.93
CA VAL A 96 4.50 16.62 10.49
C VAL A 96 4.73 15.36 9.66
N LEU A 97 5.83 14.63 9.91
CA LEU A 97 6.13 13.39 9.18
C LEU A 97 5.06 12.31 9.41
N ILE A 98 4.60 12.13 10.66
CA ILE A 98 3.52 11.19 11.00
C ILE A 98 2.21 11.60 10.33
N THR A 99 1.92 12.89 10.27
CA THR A 99 0.72 13.40 9.60
C THR A 99 0.74 13.07 8.11
N LEU A 100 1.88 13.24 7.44
CA LEU A 100 2.03 12.87 6.03
C LEU A 100 1.89 11.35 5.82
N LEU A 101 2.42 10.52 6.73
CA LEU A 101 2.20 9.07 6.72
C LEU A 101 0.72 8.68 6.90
N LEU A 102 0.00 9.37 7.79
CA LEU A 102 -1.44 9.19 7.97
C LEU A 102 -2.23 9.62 6.73
N LEU A 103 -1.88 10.74 6.10
CA LEU A 103 -2.50 11.16 4.85
C LEU A 103 -2.26 10.17 3.70
N MET A 104 -1.07 9.58 3.60
CA MET A 104 -0.84 8.48 2.64
C MET A 104 -1.70 7.26 2.96
N THR A 105 -1.95 6.97 4.24
CA THR A 105 -2.89 5.91 4.63
C THR A 105 -4.32 6.27 4.23
N SER A 106 -4.71 7.55 4.29
CA SER A 106 -5.99 8.03 3.75
C SER A 106 -6.13 7.76 2.26
N ASP A 107 -5.04 7.89 1.50
CA ASP A 107 -5.01 7.56 0.08
C ASP A 107 -5.19 6.06 -0.17
N LEU A 108 -4.63 5.18 0.67
CA LEU A 108 -4.90 3.74 0.61
C LEU A 108 -6.37 3.43 0.94
N VAL A 109 -6.90 4.04 2.01
CA VAL A 109 -8.29 3.86 2.45
C VAL A 109 -9.28 4.29 1.36
N THR A 110 -9.03 5.40 0.68
CA THR A 110 -9.93 5.95 -0.35
C THR A 110 -9.61 5.47 -1.77
N GLY A 111 -8.43 4.88 -1.97
CA GLY A 111 -7.81 4.71 -3.28
C GLY A 111 -7.62 6.04 -4.02
N GLY A 112 -7.21 7.07 -3.28
CA GLY A 112 -6.90 8.40 -3.80
C GLY A 112 -5.72 8.39 -4.77
N SER A 113 -5.51 9.52 -5.45
CA SER A 113 -4.44 9.72 -6.43
C SER A 113 -3.37 10.72 -5.98
N ASP A 114 -3.41 11.14 -4.71
CA ASP A 114 -2.57 12.20 -4.17
C ASP A 114 -1.25 11.65 -3.59
N PHE A 115 -1.11 10.33 -3.49
CA PHE A 115 0.07 9.64 -2.96
C PHE A 115 1.40 10.12 -3.57
N PRO A 116 1.52 10.45 -4.88
CA PRO A 116 2.79 10.96 -5.42
C PRO A 116 3.17 12.31 -4.82
N MET A 117 2.16 13.17 -4.59
CA MET A 117 2.39 14.47 -3.96
C MET A 117 2.71 14.31 -2.47
N LEU A 118 1.94 13.48 -1.77
CA LEU A 118 2.15 13.22 -0.33
C LEU A 118 3.52 12.60 -0.06
N LEU A 119 3.98 11.67 -0.91
CA LEU A 119 5.31 11.09 -0.79
C LEU A 119 6.39 12.15 -1.02
N ARG A 120 6.28 12.97 -2.07
CA ARG A 120 7.24 14.08 -2.29
C ARG A 120 7.27 15.05 -1.12
N MET A 121 6.11 15.38 -0.53
CA MET A 121 6.03 16.22 0.67
C MET A 121 6.73 15.56 1.86
N LEU A 122 6.54 14.26 2.06
CA LEU A 122 7.18 13.52 3.14
C LEU A 122 8.70 13.46 2.98
N GLU A 123 9.18 13.23 1.75
CA GLU A 123 10.61 13.23 1.44
C GLU A 123 11.22 14.62 1.63
N SER A 124 10.56 15.66 1.11
CA SER A 124 11.00 17.05 1.29
C SER A 124 11.04 17.44 2.77
N ALA A 125 10.06 17.00 3.56
CA ALA A 125 10.02 17.25 5.00
C ALA A 125 11.14 16.52 5.75
N LEU A 126 11.46 15.28 5.34
CA LEU A 126 12.57 14.52 5.90
C LEU A 126 13.92 15.19 5.58
N ASP A 127 14.12 15.63 4.34
CA ASP A 127 15.34 16.32 3.92
C ASP A 127 15.50 17.66 4.65
N ALA A 128 14.39 18.41 4.81
CA ALA A 128 14.37 19.65 5.58
C ALA A 128 14.79 19.47 7.04
N ILE A 129 14.56 18.31 7.67
CA ILE A 129 15.01 18.13 9.06
C ILE A 129 16.46 17.62 9.15
N GLY A 130 17.16 17.43 8.03
CA GLY A 130 18.53 16.87 7.98
C GLY A 130 18.57 15.37 7.68
N GLY A 131 17.54 14.83 7.02
CA GLY A 131 17.47 13.43 6.64
C GLY A 131 17.36 12.48 7.84
N LYS A 132 17.91 11.27 7.68
CA LYS A 132 17.90 10.23 8.72
C LYS A 132 18.62 10.67 10.00
N GLU A 133 19.71 11.44 9.87
CA GLU A 133 20.47 11.96 11.01
C GLU A 133 19.65 12.98 11.80
N GLY A 134 19.00 13.89 11.08
CA GLY A 134 18.09 14.89 11.62
C GLY A 134 16.87 14.33 12.35
N LEU A 135 16.29 13.25 11.82
CA LEU A 135 15.22 12.51 12.49
C LEU A 135 15.64 11.97 13.87
N GLY A 136 16.93 11.67 14.00
CA GLY A 136 17.62 11.13 15.17
C GLY A 136 17.19 9.72 15.58
N THR A 137 17.42 9.38 16.85
CA THR A 137 17.24 8.03 17.38
C THR A 137 15.98 7.91 18.24
N GLY A 138 15.42 6.70 18.32
CA GLY A 138 14.24 6.40 19.14
C GLY A 138 13.19 5.56 18.41
N ILE A 139 12.18 5.11 19.16
CA ILE A 139 11.14 4.21 18.65
C ILE A 139 10.31 4.91 17.55
N LEU A 140 9.93 6.17 17.76
CA LEU A 140 9.15 6.95 16.78
C LEU A 140 9.94 7.22 15.49
N ALA A 141 11.21 7.59 15.61
CA ALA A 141 12.10 7.78 14.46
C ALA A 141 12.27 6.46 13.68
N GLY A 142 12.47 5.35 14.39
CA GLY A 142 12.53 4.01 13.80
C GLY A 142 11.24 3.63 13.07
N PHE A 143 10.08 3.91 13.66
CA PHE A 143 8.77 3.70 13.05
C PHE A 143 8.60 4.51 11.76
N ILE A 144 8.88 5.82 11.79
CA ILE A 144 8.76 6.72 10.63
C ILE A 144 9.62 6.19 9.47
N MET A 145 10.88 5.82 9.74
CA MET A 145 11.77 5.30 8.71
C MET A 145 11.31 3.95 8.15
N ARG A 146 10.82 3.04 8.99
CA ARG A 146 10.26 1.76 8.54
C ARG A 146 9.08 1.97 7.60
N GLU A 147 8.10 2.78 7.98
CA GLU A 147 6.94 3.05 7.13
C GLU A 147 7.33 3.78 5.84
N LEU A 148 8.25 4.75 5.90
CA LEU A 148 8.74 5.44 4.71
C LEU A 148 9.45 4.51 3.73
N HIS A 149 10.38 3.65 4.20
CA HIS A 149 11.06 2.69 3.32
C HIS A 149 10.07 1.75 2.63
N LYS A 150 9.08 1.26 3.38
CA LYS A 150 8.03 0.39 2.85
C LYS A 150 7.23 1.10 1.75
N ILE A 151 6.76 2.32 2.01
CA ILE A 151 5.97 3.09 1.03
C ILE A 151 6.80 3.45 -0.21
N ARG A 152 8.09 3.77 -0.06
CA ARG A 152 8.99 4.01 -1.21
C ARG A 152 9.05 2.82 -2.16
N VAL A 153 9.20 1.61 -1.62
CA VAL A 153 9.23 0.40 -2.44
C VAL A 153 7.89 0.15 -3.12
N TYR A 154 6.78 0.32 -2.40
CA TYR A 154 5.46 0.10 -2.97
C TYR A 154 5.10 1.14 -4.03
N ALA A 155 5.44 2.41 -3.80
CA ALA A 155 5.08 3.51 -4.68
C ALA A 155 5.95 3.59 -5.93
N ALA A 156 7.22 3.18 -5.89
CA ALA A 156 8.16 3.40 -6.99
C ALA A 156 7.66 2.90 -8.36
N PRO A 157 7.11 1.68 -8.51
CA PRO A 157 6.53 1.22 -9.78
C PRO A 157 5.35 2.08 -10.28
N HIS A 158 4.60 2.69 -9.37
CA HIS A 158 3.47 3.55 -9.69
C HIS A 158 3.88 5.01 -9.96
N LEU A 159 5.12 5.39 -9.72
CA LEU A 159 5.64 6.72 -10.04
C LEU A 159 6.32 6.74 -11.41
N GLY A 160 6.90 5.63 -11.82
CA GLY A 160 7.55 5.47 -13.11
C GLY A 160 8.24 4.12 -13.22
N GLU A 161 8.34 3.59 -14.44
CA GLU A 161 9.00 2.31 -14.67
C GLU A 161 10.49 2.35 -14.31
N GLU A 162 11.18 3.45 -14.64
CA GLU A 162 12.60 3.68 -14.28
C GLU A 162 12.79 3.72 -12.77
N MET A 163 11.94 4.47 -12.05
CA MET A 163 11.96 4.52 -10.59
C MET A 163 11.69 3.15 -9.97
N GLY A 164 10.73 2.41 -10.52
CA GLY A 164 10.44 1.04 -10.11
C GLY A 164 11.63 0.11 -10.35
N LEU A 165 12.29 0.21 -11.50
CA LEU A 165 13.48 -0.58 -11.82
C LEU A 165 14.64 -0.29 -10.86
N GLU A 166 14.96 0.99 -10.61
CA GLU A 166 16.00 1.38 -9.66
C GLU A 166 15.71 0.85 -8.24
N MET A 167 14.46 1.03 -7.79
CA MET A 167 14.04 0.62 -6.45
C MET A 167 14.03 -0.90 -6.27
N ILE A 168 13.45 -1.63 -7.22
CA ILE A 168 13.24 -3.08 -7.13
C ILE A 168 14.54 -3.85 -7.44
N SER A 169 15.38 -3.36 -8.35
CA SER A 169 16.65 -4.04 -8.66
C SER A 169 17.65 -3.98 -7.49
N SER A 170 17.60 -2.95 -6.66
CA SER A 170 18.53 -2.73 -5.56
C SER A 170 18.34 -3.72 -4.40
N GLN A 171 19.38 -4.49 -4.10
CA GLN A 171 19.40 -5.38 -2.93
C GLN A 171 19.30 -4.58 -1.62
N ALA A 172 20.00 -3.45 -1.51
CA ALA A 172 19.96 -2.62 -0.31
C ALA A 172 18.54 -2.05 -0.02
N ARG A 173 17.77 -1.72 -1.06
CA ARG A 173 16.36 -1.31 -0.92
C ARG A 173 15.46 -2.47 -0.54
N THR A 174 15.73 -3.65 -1.10
CA THR A 174 15.04 -4.90 -0.73
C THR A 174 15.29 -5.23 0.74
N ASP A 175 16.52 -5.08 1.23
CA ASP A 175 16.86 -5.27 2.65
C ASP A 175 16.15 -4.24 3.55
N GLN A 176 15.93 -3.00 3.07
CA GLN A 176 15.14 -2.00 3.78
C GLN A 176 13.65 -2.39 3.92
N LEU A 177 13.06 -2.97 2.86
CA LEU A 177 11.71 -3.55 2.92
C LEU A 177 11.66 -4.68 3.96
N PHE A 178 12.64 -5.58 3.91
CA PHE A 178 12.78 -6.67 4.88
C PHE A 178 13.07 -6.16 6.30
N GLY A 179 13.61 -4.96 6.48
CA GLY A 179 13.78 -4.34 7.80
C GLY A 179 12.47 -4.26 8.59
N CYS A 180 11.33 -4.03 7.91
CA CYS A 180 10.01 -4.05 8.55
C CYS A 180 9.59 -5.47 8.94
N LEU A 181 9.80 -6.44 8.05
CA LEU A 181 9.44 -7.84 8.27
C LEU A 181 10.30 -8.46 9.40
N ASN A 182 11.60 -8.20 9.39
CA ASN A 182 12.54 -8.64 10.42
C ASN A 182 12.21 -8.04 11.78
N HIS A 183 11.82 -6.76 11.84
CA HIS A 183 11.35 -6.16 13.08
C HIS A 183 10.08 -6.85 13.61
N CYS A 184 9.13 -7.20 12.73
CA CYS A 184 7.94 -7.95 13.14
C CYS A 184 8.27 -9.38 13.59
N LEU A 185 9.20 -10.04 12.91
CA LEU A 185 9.67 -11.39 13.28
C LEU A 185 10.34 -11.40 14.67
N GLN A 186 11.07 -10.35 15.03
CA GLN A 186 11.64 -10.21 16.38
C GLN A 186 10.55 -10.13 17.46
N LEU A 187 9.40 -9.54 17.14
CA LEU A 187 8.27 -9.38 18.05
C LEU A 187 7.37 -10.62 18.10
N TYR A 188 7.33 -11.40 17.02
CA TYR A 188 6.50 -12.60 16.88
C TYR A 188 7.28 -13.77 16.27
N PRO A 189 8.28 -14.31 16.99
CA PRO A 189 9.16 -15.38 16.50
C PRO A 189 8.40 -16.67 16.16
N GLU A 190 7.24 -16.91 16.76
CA GLU A 190 6.35 -18.04 16.48
C GLU A 190 5.86 -18.07 15.02
N HIS A 191 5.89 -16.93 14.32
CA HIS A 191 5.49 -16.82 12.92
C HIS A 191 6.66 -16.94 11.94
N ALA A 192 7.85 -17.35 12.38
CA ALA A 192 9.03 -17.49 11.52
C ALA A 192 8.81 -18.27 10.20
N PRO A 193 8.11 -19.42 10.18
CA PRO A 193 7.86 -20.14 8.93
C PRO A 193 7.02 -19.32 7.94
N LEU A 194 6.04 -18.57 8.44
CA LEU A 194 5.18 -17.73 7.60
C LEU A 194 5.96 -16.51 7.06
N PHE A 195 6.83 -15.89 7.88
CA PHE A 195 7.68 -14.80 7.41
C PHE A 195 8.69 -15.26 6.34
N SER A 196 9.17 -16.50 6.40
CA SER A 196 9.98 -17.08 5.33
C SER A 196 9.20 -17.20 4.01
N GLN A 197 7.91 -17.59 4.07
CA GLN A 197 7.05 -17.66 2.88
C GLN A 197 6.76 -16.27 2.33
N VAL A 198 6.52 -15.28 3.19
CA VAL A 198 6.36 -13.87 2.77
C VAL A 198 7.61 -13.39 2.05
N ALA A 199 8.80 -13.70 2.56
CA ALA A 199 10.05 -13.33 1.90
C ALA A 199 10.19 -13.96 0.52
N ASP A 200 9.85 -15.24 0.38
CA ASP A 200 9.82 -15.91 -0.92
C ASP A 200 8.85 -15.22 -1.89
N LEU A 201 7.62 -14.90 -1.47
CA LEU A 201 6.65 -14.17 -2.29
C LEU A 201 7.14 -12.77 -2.70
N VAL A 202 7.82 -12.04 -1.81
CA VAL A 202 8.45 -10.75 -2.13
C VAL A 202 9.51 -10.92 -3.22
N TYR A 203 10.37 -11.94 -3.13
CA TYR A 203 11.37 -12.23 -4.15
C TYR A 203 10.74 -12.66 -5.48
N GLN A 204 9.69 -13.47 -5.44
CA GLN A 204 8.96 -13.87 -6.65
C GLN A 204 8.29 -12.67 -7.34
N ALA A 205 7.64 -11.77 -6.59
CA ALA A 205 7.06 -10.55 -7.15
C ALA A 205 8.14 -9.63 -7.77
N ARG A 206 9.30 -9.52 -7.11
CA ARG A 206 10.47 -8.80 -7.65
C ARG A 206 10.95 -9.42 -8.96
N ASP A 207 11.10 -10.74 -9.04
CA ASP A 207 11.50 -11.42 -10.28
C ASP A 207 10.46 -11.18 -11.39
N ILE A 208 9.17 -11.33 -11.10
CA ILE A 208 8.08 -11.04 -12.06
C ILE A 208 8.20 -9.62 -12.63
N TYR A 209 8.38 -8.61 -11.76
CA TYR A 209 8.55 -7.22 -12.20
C TYR A 209 9.80 -7.04 -13.07
N LEU A 210 10.96 -7.53 -12.63
CA LEU A 210 12.23 -7.32 -13.32
C LEU A 210 12.27 -8.03 -14.68
N GLN A 211 11.73 -9.25 -14.78
CA GLN A 211 11.70 -9.98 -16.05
C GLN A 211 10.86 -9.23 -17.10
N GLN A 212 9.76 -8.58 -16.70
CA GLN A 212 8.95 -7.79 -17.62
C GLN A 212 9.69 -6.54 -18.11
N VAL A 213 10.39 -5.83 -17.22
CA VAL A 213 11.13 -4.62 -17.62
C VAL A 213 12.30 -4.99 -18.55
N LEU A 214 12.97 -6.12 -18.29
CA LEU A 214 14.15 -6.55 -19.04
C LEU A 214 13.83 -7.28 -20.34
N SER A 215 12.65 -7.91 -20.49
CA SER A 215 12.30 -8.72 -21.67
C SER A 215 12.24 -7.94 -22.98
N ASP A 216 12.01 -6.63 -22.94
CA ASP A 216 11.92 -5.79 -24.14
C ASP A 216 13.21 -5.12 -24.59
N GLN A 217 14.30 -5.25 -23.81
CA GLN A 217 15.62 -4.88 -24.35
C GLN A 217 16.07 -5.83 -25.46
N THR A 218 15.55 -7.05 -25.51
CA THR A 218 15.94 -8.06 -26.51
C THR A 218 14.94 -8.22 -27.64
N SER A 219 13.64 -8.02 -27.41
CA SER A 219 12.60 -8.13 -28.46
C SER A 219 12.62 -6.96 -29.46
N SER A 220 12.94 -5.72 -29.02
CA SER A 220 13.05 -4.56 -29.92
C SER A 220 14.22 -4.64 -30.90
N PHE A 221 15.19 -5.54 -30.64
CA PHE A 221 16.34 -5.75 -31.51
C PHE A 221 16.06 -6.66 -32.71
N PHE A 222 14.98 -7.46 -32.70
CA PHE A 222 14.79 -8.54 -33.67
C PHE A 222 13.50 -8.47 -34.50
N ASP A 223 12.68 -7.42 -34.38
CA ASP A 223 11.43 -7.23 -35.17
C ASP A 223 10.59 -8.54 -35.30
N LEU A 224 10.47 -9.29 -34.20
CA LEU A 224 9.67 -10.51 -34.17
C LEU A 224 8.22 -10.18 -33.80
N ASP A 225 7.28 -10.85 -34.46
CA ASP A 225 5.86 -10.78 -34.12
C ASP A 225 5.65 -11.10 -32.62
N PRO A 226 4.81 -10.33 -31.90
CA PRO A 226 4.60 -10.54 -30.47
C PRO A 226 4.00 -11.93 -30.24
N VAL A 227 4.72 -12.78 -29.50
CA VAL A 227 4.23 -14.10 -29.09
C VAL A 227 3.00 -13.90 -28.19
N PRO A 228 1.84 -14.52 -28.49
CA PRO A 228 0.57 -14.25 -27.78
C PRO A 228 0.60 -14.57 -26.29
N ALA A 229 1.48 -15.48 -25.86
CA ALA A 229 1.67 -15.88 -24.48
C ALA A 229 3.15 -16.14 -24.22
N ASN A 230 3.70 -15.63 -23.12
CA ASN A 230 5.07 -15.92 -22.70
C ASN A 230 5.04 -17.07 -21.68
N PRO A 231 5.40 -18.32 -22.05
CA PRO A 231 5.29 -19.47 -21.15
C PRO A 231 6.11 -19.31 -19.86
N SER A 232 7.21 -18.54 -19.93
CA SER A 232 8.03 -18.26 -18.74
C SER A 232 7.32 -17.32 -17.75
N SER A 233 6.54 -16.35 -18.24
CA SER A 233 5.72 -15.47 -17.40
C SER A 233 4.59 -16.25 -16.74
N ILE A 234 3.89 -17.08 -17.51
CA ILE A 234 2.83 -17.97 -16.98
C ILE A 234 3.38 -18.86 -15.86
N ALA A 235 4.55 -19.48 -16.05
CA ALA A 235 5.18 -20.32 -15.04
C ALA A 235 5.57 -19.55 -13.76
N ARG A 236 6.08 -18.32 -13.88
CA ARG A 236 6.39 -17.46 -12.72
C ARG A 236 5.15 -17.09 -11.93
N VAL A 237 4.07 -16.69 -12.61
CA VAL A 237 2.79 -16.35 -11.98
C VAL A 237 2.16 -17.58 -11.33
N GLN A 238 2.20 -18.74 -11.99
CA GLN A 238 1.71 -19.99 -11.43
C GLN A 238 2.45 -20.38 -10.14
N ARG A 239 3.78 -20.30 -10.12
CA ARG A 239 4.59 -20.52 -8.92
C ARG A 239 4.19 -19.56 -7.79
N PHE A 240 3.96 -18.29 -8.10
CA PHE A 240 3.53 -17.30 -7.11
C PHE A 240 2.17 -17.70 -6.49
N ILE A 241 1.21 -18.11 -7.31
CA ILE A 241 -0.11 -18.58 -6.85
C ILE A 241 0.03 -19.81 -5.94
N GLU A 242 0.86 -20.78 -6.31
CA GLU A 242 1.11 -21.98 -5.52
C GLU A 242 1.75 -21.66 -4.16
N THR A 243 2.74 -20.78 -4.12
CA THR A 243 3.35 -20.32 -2.86
C THR A 243 2.36 -19.52 -2.02
N LEU A 244 1.56 -18.64 -2.63
CA LEU A 244 0.56 -17.85 -1.91
C LEU A 244 -0.53 -18.74 -1.30
N GLY A 245 -0.96 -19.77 -2.02
CA GLY A 245 -1.95 -20.75 -1.56
C GLY A 245 -1.51 -21.56 -0.33
N GLN A 246 -0.23 -21.56 0.03
CA GLN A 246 0.28 -22.19 1.26
C GLN A 246 0.02 -21.35 2.51
N ILE A 247 -0.22 -20.04 2.35
CA ILE A 247 -0.51 -19.13 3.46
C ILE A 247 -2.01 -19.17 3.74
N PRO A 248 -2.45 -19.53 4.96
CA PRO A 248 -3.87 -19.54 5.30
C PRO A 248 -4.50 -18.16 5.11
N HIS A 249 -5.69 -18.07 4.50
CA HIS A 249 -6.39 -16.80 4.32
C HIS A 249 -6.74 -16.08 5.64
N THR A 250 -6.85 -16.84 6.74
CA THR A 250 -7.05 -16.32 8.10
C THR A 250 -5.76 -15.86 8.77
N SER A 251 -4.61 -16.00 8.09
CA SER A 251 -3.31 -15.63 8.62
C SER A 251 -3.30 -14.13 9.01
N PRO A 252 -2.72 -13.81 10.18
CA PRO A 252 -2.63 -12.43 10.65
C PRO A 252 -1.68 -11.58 9.78
N ILE A 253 -0.84 -12.21 8.96
CA ILE A 253 0.13 -11.51 8.10
C ILE A 253 -0.32 -11.40 6.64
N ALA A 254 -1.42 -12.05 6.23
CA ALA A 254 -1.80 -12.14 4.82
C ALA A 254 -1.93 -10.77 4.13
N HIS A 255 -2.40 -9.74 4.84
CA HIS A 255 -2.59 -8.41 4.27
C HIS A 255 -1.29 -7.67 3.93
N ILE A 256 -0.12 -8.11 4.39
CA ILE A 256 1.16 -7.50 3.96
C ILE A 256 1.56 -7.92 2.54
N LEU A 257 0.86 -8.91 1.98
CA LEU A 257 1.08 -9.44 0.63
C LEU A 257 0.22 -8.74 -0.42
N ILE A 258 -0.55 -7.72 -0.07
CA ILE A 258 -1.41 -7.01 -1.03
C ILE A 258 -0.59 -6.47 -2.20
N TRP A 259 0.52 -5.77 -1.91
CA TRP A 259 1.38 -5.22 -2.96
C TRP A 259 2.03 -6.32 -3.81
N THR A 260 2.57 -7.38 -3.19
CA THR A 260 3.21 -8.48 -3.94
C THR A 260 2.21 -9.22 -4.81
N THR A 261 0.99 -9.41 -4.30
CA THR A 261 -0.14 -10.00 -5.03
C THR A 261 -0.54 -9.14 -6.22
N PHE A 262 -0.63 -7.81 -6.04
CA PHE A 262 -0.94 -6.89 -7.13
C PHE A 262 0.14 -6.89 -8.24
N VAL A 263 1.42 -6.91 -7.85
CA VAL A 263 2.55 -7.02 -8.79
C VAL A 263 2.47 -8.32 -9.60
N ALA A 264 2.31 -9.47 -8.93
CA ALA A 264 2.15 -10.75 -9.61
C ALA A 264 0.92 -10.79 -10.53
N ALA A 265 -0.20 -10.24 -10.06
CA ALA A 265 -1.44 -10.15 -10.82
C ALA A 265 -1.29 -9.31 -12.10
N SER A 266 -0.44 -8.30 -12.09
CA SER A 266 -0.22 -7.43 -13.26
C SER A 266 0.38 -8.19 -14.45
N ASP A 267 1.16 -9.24 -14.17
CA ASP A 267 1.76 -10.12 -15.18
C ASP A 267 0.85 -11.30 -15.61
N ALA A 268 -0.33 -11.46 -14.99
CA ALA A 268 -1.25 -12.55 -15.30
C ALA A 268 -1.76 -12.49 -16.75
N GLN A 269 -1.63 -13.60 -17.48
CA GLN A 269 -2.05 -13.73 -18.88
C GLN A 269 -3.27 -14.65 -19.04
N LEU A 270 -3.35 -15.72 -18.24
CA LEU A 270 -4.44 -16.69 -18.25
C LEU A 270 -5.65 -16.19 -17.47
N ASP A 271 -6.86 -16.47 -17.96
CA ASP A 271 -8.10 -16.02 -17.32
C ASP A 271 -8.32 -16.64 -15.94
N GLU A 272 -7.83 -17.86 -15.72
CA GLU A 272 -7.79 -18.52 -14.42
C GLU A 272 -6.90 -17.78 -13.41
N HIS A 273 -5.72 -17.30 -13.82
CA HIS A 273 -4.85 -16.48 -12.97
C HIS A 273 -5.50 -15.13 -12.65
N LYS A 274 -6.09 -14.47 -13.65
CA LYS A 274 -6.81 -13.19 -13.47
C LYS A 274 -7.94 -13.33 -12.45
N THR A 275 -8.74 -14.40 -12.59
CA THR A 275 -9.85 -14.70 -11.67
C THR A 275 -9.34 -14.93 -10.25
N TYR A 276 -8.28 -15.75 -10.08
CA TYR A 276 -7.67 -16.00 -8.78
C TYR A 276 -7.23 -14.72 -8.07
N PHE A 277 -6.52 -13.82 -8.78
CA PHE A 277 -6.04 -12.57 -8.18
C PHE A 277 -7.16 -11.56 -7.91
N GLU A 278 -8.18 -11.50 -8.76
CA GLU A 278 -9.37 -10.68 -8.49
C GLU A 278 -10.05 -11.15 -7.20
N ASP A 279 -10.22 -12.46 -7.01
CA ASP A 279 -10.81 -13.03 -5.81
C ASP A 279 -9.94 -12.77 -4.56
N GLU A 280 -8.62 -12.91 -4.65
CA GLU A 280 -7.71 -12.65 -3.52
C GLU A 280 -7.75 -11.18 -3.09
N LEU A 281 -7.70 -10.23 -4.03
CA LEU A 281 -7.79 -8.81 -3.72
C LEU A 281 -9.16 -8.42 -3.16
N ARG A 282 -10.25 -9.07 -3.64
CA ARG A 282 -11.59 -8.92 -3.06
C ARG A 282 -11.67 -9.46 -1.63
N ARG A 283 -11.00 -10.57 -1.32
CA ARG A 283 -10.90 -11.08 0.05
C ARG A 283 -10.18 -10.08 0.97
N HIS A 284 -9.07 -9.50 0.53
CA HIS A 284 -8.39 -8.45 1.28
C HIS A 284 -9.29 -7.23 1.49
N HIS A 285 -10.05 -6.84 0.47
CA HIS A 285 -11.02 -5.75 0.57
C HIS A 285 -12.10 -6.03 1.59
N ALA A 286 -12.70 -7.23 1.56
CA ALA A 286 -13.72 -7.62 2.53
C ALA A 286 -13.22 -7.58 3.99
N ARG A 287 -11.91 -7.81 4.21
CA ARG A 287 -11.29 -7.70 5.55
C ARG A 287 -10.96 -6.26 5.96
N SER A 288 -10.42 -5.44 5.05
CA SER A 288 -9.88 -4.12 5.38
C SER A 288 -10.85 -2.97 5.14
N GLY A 289 -11.74 -3.09 4.15
CA GLY A 289 -12.59 -2.01 3.64
C GLY A 289 -11.81 -0.90 2.92
N PHE A 290 -10.58 -1.18 2.44
CA PHE A 290 -9.75 -0.17 1.78
C PHE A 290 -10.09 -0.06 0.29
N GLY A 291 -10.59 1.11 -0.12
CA GLY A 291 -11.04 1.34 -1.49
C GLY A 291 -9.95 1.24 -2.56
N ASN A 292 -8.65 1.35 -2.19
CA ASN A 292 -7.56 1.13 -3.15
C ASN A 292 -7.56 -0.28 -3.75
N LEU A 293 -8.07 -1.29 -3.04
CA LEU A 293 -8.10 -2.67 -3.54
C LEU A 293 -9.10 -2.84 -4.69
N LEU A 294 -10.30 -2.27 -4.56
CA LEU A 294 -11.28 -2.29 -5.64
C LEU A 294 -10.80 -1.48 -6.85
N LYS A 295 -10.21 -0.30 -6.61
CA LYS A 295 -9.61 0.49 -7.70
C LYS A 295 -8.40 -0.21 -8.33
N GLY A 296 -7.63 -0.95 -7.54
CA GLY A 296 -6.54 -1.81 -7.99
C GLY A 296 -7.02 -2.92 -8.91
N ILE A 297 -8.12 -3.60 -8.58
CA ILE A 297 -8.76 -4.59 -9.47
C ILE A 297 -9.16 -3.95 -10.80
N GLU A 298 -9.77 -2.76 -10.77
CA GLU A 298 -10.12 -2.05 -12.01
C GLU A 298 -8.87 -1.61 -12.81
N ALA A 299 -7.76 -1.30 -12.13
CA ALA A 299 -6.49 -1.06 -12.78
C ALA A 299 -5.92 -2.33 -13.43
N LEU A 300 -5.98 -3.48 -12.76
CA LEU A 300 -5.57 -4.78 -13.29
C LEU A 300 -6.36 -5.15 -14.54
N LYS A 301 -7.68 -4.94 -14.56
CA LYS A 301 -8.51 -5.18 -15.75
C LYS A 301 -8.05 -4.38 -16.97
N ARG A 302 -7.63 -3.12 -16.76
CA ARG A 302 -7.04 -2.29 -17.84
C ARG A 302 -5.67 -2.81 -18.26
N ILE A 303 -4.84 -3.24 -17.30
CA ILE A 303 -3.53 -3.84 -17.56
C ILE A 303 -3.65 -5.16 -18.33
N TRP A 304 -4.65 -5.99 -18.04
CA TRP A 304 -4.89 -7.24 -18.78
C TRP A 304 -5.46 -7.00 -20.18
N ALA A 305 -6.13 -5.87 -20.39
CA ALA A 305 -6.64 -5.44 -21.69
C ALA A 305 -5.63 -4.61 -22.51
N ARG A 306 -4.35 -4.59 -22.10
CA ARG A 306 -3.27 -3.89 -22.79
C ARG A 306 -3.07 -4.39 -24.22
N LYS A 307 -2.45 -3.57 -25.06
CA LYS A 307 -2.15 -3.96 -26.44
C LYS A 307 -1.08 -5.07 -26.47
N PRO A 308 -1.09 -5.96 -27.48
CA PRO A 308 0.02 -6.90 -27.67
C PRO A 308 1.35 -6.15 -27.76
N GLY A 309 2.37 -6.63 -27.04
CA GLY A 309 3.68 -5.98 -26.95
C GLY A 309 3.77 -4.77 -26.01
N GLU A 310 2.65 -4.30 -25.42
CA GLU A 310 2.70 -3.27 -24.38
C GLU A 310 3.07 -3.90 -23.04
N ARG A 311 4.04 -3.32 -22.34
CA ARG A 311 4.44 -3.79 -21.00
C ARG A 311 3.47 -3.27 -19.96
N TRP A 312 3.06 -4.13 -19.04
CA TRP A 312 2.21 -3.69 -17.94
C TRP A 312 2.92 -2.72 -16.99
N THR A 313 4.24 -2.79 -16.89
CA THR A 313 5.07 -1.92 -16.05
C THR A 313 5.02 -0.45 -16.46
N THR A 314 4.83 -0.15 -17.76
CA THR A 314 4.63 1.24 -18.24
C THR A 314 3.21 1.75 -17.98
N LEU A 315 2.26 0.85 -17.73
CA LEU A 315 0.87 1.19 -17.44
C LEU A 315 0.63 1.52 -15.96
N LEU A 316 1.46 0.99 -15.04
CA LEU A 316 1.30 1.22 -13.60
C LEU A 316 1.19 2.70 -13.22
N PRO A 317 2.03 3.63 -13.73
CA PRO A 317 1.93 5.04 -13.36
C PRO A 317 0.63 5.70 -13.82
N LEU A 318 0.00 5.17 -14.88
CA LEU A 318 -1.26 5.68 -15.40
C LEU A 318 -2.46 5.29 -14.53
N THR A 319 -2.32 4.26 -13.70
CA THR A 319 -3.39 3.79 -12.81
C THR A 319 -3.72 4.80 -11.72
N LYS A 320 -2.73 5.61 -11.30
CA LYS A 320 -2.81 6.62 -10.24
C LYS A 320 -3.39 6.09 -8.91
N VAL A 321 -3.23 4.81 -8.64
CA VAL A 321 -3.71 4.16 -7.41
C VAL A 321 -2.55 3.38 -6.81
N LEU A 322 -2.26 3.65 -5.54
CA LEU A 322 -1.30 2.87 -4.76
C LEU A 322 -2.00 1.65 -4.18
N VAL A 323 -1.61 0.45 -4.61
CA VAL A 323 -2.13 -0.81 -4.08
C VAL A 323 -1.11 -1.40 -3.13
N ALA A 324 -1.37 -1.22 -1.84
CA ALA A 324 -0.55 -1.67 -0.74
C ALA A 324 -1.45 -2.01 0.43
#